data_AF-A0A7M1URW3-F1
#
_entry.id   AF-A0A7M1URW3-F1
#
_cell.length_a   1.000
_cell.length_b   1.000
_cell.length_c   1.000
_cell.angle_alpha   90.00
_cell.angle_beta   90.00
_cell.angle_gamma   90.00
#
_symmetry.space_group_name_H-M   'P 1'
#
loop_
_entity.id
_entity.type
_entity.pdbx_description
1 polymer ?
#
loop_
_entity_poly.entity_id
_entity_poly.type
_entity_poly.pdbx_seq_one_letter_code
_entity_poly.pdbx_strand_id
1 'polypeptide(L)'
;MTIYWERCSVCGRYEAVRQCTLYKDVLVDIHCCILCVKRSVCPAPAWRIALPAKPVTQARAGVSVEERKRLIDELTSLLEKPGKKNA
;
A
#
# COMPACT_ATOMS: atom_id res chain seq x y z
N MET A 1 -9.21 -7.87 20.46
CA MET A 1 -7.74 -7.73 20.58
C MET A 1 -7.45 -6.42 21.27
N THR A 2 -7.02 -6.46 22.53
CA THR A 2 -6.63 -5.25 23.27
C THR A 2 -5.17 -4.97 22.94
N ILE A 3 -4.88 -3.80 22.37
CA ILE A 3 -3.51 -3.38 22.06
C ILE A 3 -3.03 -2.58 23.27
N TYR A 4 -2.18 -3.19 24.09
CA TYR A 4 -1.47 -2.46 25.13
C TYR A 4 -0.28 -1.75 24.48
N TRP A 5 -0.18 -0.44 24.70
CA TRP A 5 0.97 0.33 24.29
C TRP A 5 2.10 0.03 25.27
N GLU A 6 3.08 -0.72 24.83
CA GLU A 6 4.24 -1.10 25.64
C GLU A 6 5.53 -0.66 24.94
N ARG A 7 6.63 -0.68 25.68
CA ARG A 7 7.92 -0.26 25.17
C ARG A 7 8.55 -1.36 24.31
N CYS A 8 8.88 -1.04 23.07
CA CYS A 8 9.69 -1.93 22.21
C CYS A 8 11.07 -2.13 22.83
N SER A 9 11.51 -3.39 22.99
CA SER A 9 12.81 -3.74 23.54
C SER A 9 13.99 -3.34 22.62
N VAL A 10 13.72 -3.07 21.33
CA VAL A 10 14.76 -2.77 20.32
C VAL A 10 14.96 -1.26 20.15
N CYS A 11 13.90 -0.50 19.86
CA CYS A 11 14.01 0.95 19.64
C CYS A 11 13.58 1.81 20.84
N GLY A 12 12.94 1.20 21.85
CA GLY A 12 12.53 1.91 23.08
C GLY A 12 11.27 2.78 22.94
N ARG A 13 10.60 2.82 21.78
CA ARG A 13 9.34 3.56 21.58
C ARG A 13 8.16 2.82 22.20
N TYR A 14 7.18 3.57 22.68
CA TYR A 14 5.91 3.03 23.17
C TYR A 14 4.92 2.92 22.01
N GLU A 15 4.63 1.69 21.60
CA GLU A 15 3.72 1.39 20.49
C GLU A 15 3.04 0.03 20.72
N ALA A 16 2.25 -0.41 19.75
CA ALA A 16 1.82 -1.80 19.70
C ALA A 16 3.04 -2.72 19.52
N VAL A 17 3.32 -3.55 20.51
CA VAL A 17 4.41 -4.55 20.45
C VAL A 17 3.85 -5.96 20.44
N ARG A 18 4.68 -6.91 19.99
CA ARG A 18 4.42 -8.35 20.05
C ARG A 18 5.69 -9.09 20.44
N GLN A 19 5.53 -10.26 21.06
CA GLN A 19 6.66 -11.12 21.41
C GLN A 19 7.36 -11.62 20.14
N CYS A 20 8.67 -11.46 20.08
CA CYS A 20 9.49 -12.00 18.99
C CYS A 20 9.50 -13.52 19.03
N THR A 21 9.30 -14.16 17.88
CA THR A 21 9.27 -15.63 17.78
C THR A 21 10.65 -16.26 17.82
N LEU A 22 11.69 -15.52 17.45
CA LEU A 22 13.07 -16.00 17.49
C LEU A 22 13.69 -15.82 18.89
N TYR A 23 13.37 -14.71 19.56
CA TYR A 23 13.87 -14.37 20.89
C TYR A 23 12.69 -14.08 21.82
N LYS A 24 12.30 -15.08 22.63
CA LYS A 24 11.07 -15.03 23.44
C LYS A 24 11.06 -13.90 24.47
N ASP A 25 12.21 -13.42 24.91
CA ASP A 25 12.30 -12.36 25.92
C ASP A 25 12.23 -10.94 25.34
N VAL A 26 12.03 -10.82 24.02
CA VAL A 26 12.08 -9.55 23.31
C VAL A 26 10.69 -9.18 22.79
N LEU A 27 10.20 -8.00 23.18
CA LEU A 27 9.02 -7.38 22.61
C LEU A 27 9.43 -6.44 21.47
N VAL A 28 8.81 -6.62 20.31
CA VAL A 28 9.16 -5.85 19.10
C VAL A 28 7.94 -5.14 18.53
N ASP A 29 8.12 -3.88 18.16
CA ASP A 29 7.17 -3.13 17.33
C ASP A 29 7.20 -3.62 15.87
N ILE A 30 6.28 -3.11 15.07
CA ILE A 30 6.14 -3.45 13.65
C ILE A 30 7.39 -3.05 12.83
N HIS A 31 7.97 -1.88 13.09
CA HIS A 31 9.10 -1.34 12.36
C HIS A 31 10.37 -2.17 12.60
N CYS A 32 10.71 -2.41 13.87
CA CYS A 32 11.85 -3.24 14.27
C CYS A 32 11.70 -4.68 13.81
N CYS A 33 10.48 -5.23 13.82
CA CYS A 33 10.24 -6.56 13.29
C CYS A 33 10.48 -6.62 11.77
N ILE A 34 9.96 -5.65 11.00
CA ILE A 34 10.11 -5.60 9.52
C ILE A 34 11.55 -5.40 9.10
N LEU A 35 12.27 -4.52 9.78
CA LEU A 35 13.67 -4.20 9.48
C LEU A 35 14.68 -5.16 10.11
N CYS A 36 14.23 -6.23 10.76
CA CYS A 36 15.11 -7.18 11.42
C CYS A 36 16.04 -7.89 10.41
N VAL A 37 17.35 -7.83 10.64
CA VAL A 37 18.38 -8.46 9.77
C VAL A 37 18.23 -9.98 9.70
N LYS A 38 17.72 -10.62 10.76
CA LYS A 38 17.46 -12.07 10.82
C LYS A 38 16.05 -12.45 10.34
N ARG A 39 15.31 -11.51 9.74
CA ARG A 39 13.91 -11.76 9.32
C ARG A 39 13.79 -12.87 8.27
N SER A 40 14.79 -13.04 7.40
CA SER A 40 14.81 -14.09 6.36
C SER A 40 14.85 -15.51 6.92
N VAL A 41 15.41 -15.70 8.12
CA VAL A 41 15.49 -17.00 8.80
C VAL A 41 14.45 -17.15 9.91
N CYS A 42 13.55 -16.17 10.06
CA CYS A 42 12.56 -16.16 11.13
C CYS A 42 11.38 -17.07 10.74
N PRO A 43 11.05 -18.11 11.54
CA PRO A 43 10.03 -19.10 11.15
C PRO A 43 8.63 -18.49 11.04
N ALA A 44 8.30 -17.54 11.92
CA ALA A 44 7.01 -16.89 11.96
C ALA A 44 7.13 -15.44 12.50
N PRO A 45 7.38 -14.43 11.67
CA PRO A 45 7.55 -13.06 12.15
C PRO A 45 6.34 -12.56 12.95
N ALA A 46 6.59 -11.97 14.13
CA ALA A 46 5.55 -11.42 15.01
C ALA A 46 4.64 -10.40 14.29
N TRP A 47 5.23 -9.64 13.37
CA TRP A 47 4.54 -8.71 12.48
C TRP A 47 4.71 -9.14 11.02
N ARG A 48 3.58 -9.48 10.39
CA ARG A 48 3.48 -9.82 8.97
C ARG A 48 2.57 -8.80 8.28
N ILE A 49 3.06 -8.14 7.24
CA ILE A 49 2.22 -7.31 6.38
C ILE A 49 1.60 -8.26 5.35
N ALA A 50 0.34 -8.61 5.55
CA ALA A 50 -0.45 -9.25 4.51
C ALA A 50 -1.06 -8.12 3.66
N LEU A 51 -0.48 -7.86 2.49
CA LEU A 51 -1.18 -7.07 1.48
C LEU A 51 -2.25 -7.99 0.88
N PRO A 52 -3.55 -7.67 1.02
CA PRO A 52 -4.57 -8.44 0.32
C PRO A 52 -4.27 -8.27 -1.17
N ALA A 53 -3.86 -9.37 -1.82
CA ALA A 53 -3.81 -9.43 -3.26
C ALA A 53 -5.27 -9.34 -3.74
N LYS A 54 -5.78 -8.12 -3.91
CA LYS A 54 -6.92 -7.95 -4.80
C LYS A 54 -6.42 -8.49 -6.15
N PRO A 55 -7.05 -9.52 -6.72
CA PRO A 55 -6.76 -9.87 -8.09
C PRO A 55 -6.93 -8.57 -8.88
N VAL A 56 -5.90 -8.20 -9.65
CA VAL A 56 -6.02 -7.12 -10.61
C VAL A 56 -7.11 -7.61 -11.56
N THR A 57 -8.36 -7.22 -11.32
CA THR A 57 -9.41 -7.34 -12.32
C THR A 57 -8.83 -6.68 -13.53
N GLN A 58 -8.61 -7.49 -14.57
CA GLN A 58 -8.00 -7.09 -15.83
C GLN A 58 -8.46 -5.68 -16.16
N ALA A 59 -7.50 -4.78 -16.40
CA ALA A 59 -7.79 -3.42 -16.83
C ALA A 59 -8.93 -3.49 -17.85
N ARG A 60 -10.03 -2.80 -17.57
CA ARG A 60 -11.19 -2.69 -18.48
C ARG A 60 -10.63 -2.64 -19.90
N ALA A 61 -11.05 -3.57 -20.76
CA ALA A 61 -10.60 -3.65 -22.14
C ALA A 61 -10.44 -2.23 -22.67
N GLY A 62 -9.18 -1.81 -22.85
CA GLY A 62 -8.89 -0.42 -23.16
C GLY A 62 -9.62 -0.09 -24.46
N VAL A 63 -10.24 1.08 -24.50
CA VAL A 63 -10.75 1.68 -25.73
C VAL A 63 -9.70 1.50 -26.83
N SER A 64 -10.10 1.03 -28.01
CA SER A 64 -9.17 0.73 -29.10
C SER A 64 -8.33 1.97 -29.42
N VAL A 65 -7.15 1.78 -30.01
CA VAL A 65 -6.25 2.89 -30.34
C VAL A 65 -6.95 3.92 -31.24
N GLU A 66 -7.84 3.46 -32.11
CA GLU A 66 -8.64 4.26 -33.03
C GLU A 66 -9.68 5.11 -32.29
N GLU A 67 -10.36 4.52 -31.33
CA GLU A 67 -11.40 5.21 -30.56
C GLU A 67 -10.80 6.18 -29.54
N ARG A 68 -9.60 5.88 -29.01
CA ARG A 68 -8.80 6.83 -28.23
C ARG A 68 -8.41 8.05 -29.07
N LYS A 69 -8.01 7.86 -30.33
CA LYS A 69 -7.66 8.98 -31.23
C LYS A 69 -8.86 9.87 -31.51
N ARG A 70 -10.03 9.28 -31.80
CA ARG A 70 -11.27 10.04 -32.02
C ARG A 70 -11.65 10.90 -30.82
N LEU A 71 -11.57 10.33 -29.61
CA LEU A 71 -11.88 11.06 -28.38
C LEU A 71 -10.91 12.23 -28.15
N ILE A 72 -9.62 12.05 -28.46
CA ILE A 72 -8.62 13.12 -28.36
C ILE A 72 -8.92 14.24 -29.36
N ASP A 73 -9.22 13.91 -30.62
CA ASP A 73 -9.54 14.90 -31.65
C ASP A 73 -10.82 15.67 -31.30
N GLU A 74 -11.84 14.98 -30.80
CA GLU A 74 -13.10 15.59 -30.34
C GLU A 74 -12.85 16.57 -29.18
N LEU A 75 -12.12 16.15 -28.15
CA LEU A 75 -11.76 17.01 -27.01
C LEU A 75 -10.96 18.23 -27.44
N THR A 76 -10.01 18.05 -28.37
CA THR A 76 -9.19 19.15 -28.87
C THR A 76 -10.03 20.16 -29.64
N SER A 77 -10.99 19.67 -30.45
CA SER A 77 -11.93 20.54 -31.19
C SER A 77 -12.86 21.36 -30.28
N LEU A 78 -13.20 20.84 -29.10
CA LEU A 78 -14.01 21.54 -28.10
C LEU A 78 -13.20 22.62 -27.36
N LEU A 79 -11.91 22.38 -27.14
CA LEU A 79 -11.01 23.37 -26.52
C LEU A 79 -10.66 24.51 -27.48
N GLU A 80 -10.52 24.22 -28.77
CA GLU A 80 -10.25 25.23 -29.81
C GLU A 80 -11.45 26.14 -30.11
N LYS A 81 -12.65 25.77 -29.68
CA LYS A 81 -13.84 26.63 -29.73
C LYS A 81 -14.01 27.29 -28.36
N PRO A 82 -13.33 28.42 -28.07
CA PRO A 82 -13.60 29.17 -26.86
C PRO A 82 -15.08 29.53 -26.85
N GLY A 83 -15.75 29.13 -25.76
CA GLY A 83 -17.19 29.16 -25.59
C GLY A 83 -17.91 30.20 -26.43
N LYS A 84 -18.64 29.72 -27.45
CA LYS A 84 -19.76 30.46 -28.02
C LYS A 84 -20.83 30.50 -26.91
N LYS A 85 -20.72 31.49 -26.03
CA LYS A 85 -21.78 31.86 -25.09
C LYS A 85 -23.00 32.17 -25.95
N ASN A 86 -23.98 31.28 -25.94
CA ASN A 86 -25.30 31.58 -26.47
C ASN A 86 -25.97 32.54 -25.47
N ALA A 87 -26.35 33.71 -25.98
CA ALA A 87 -27.26 34.72 -25.44
C ALA A 87 -26.85 35.40 -24.12
#